data_AF-A0A1W4X5M0-F1
#
_entry.id   AF-A0A1W4X5M0-F1
#
_cell.length_a   1.000
_cell.length_b   1.000
_cell.length_c   1.000
_cell.angle_alpha   90.00
_cell.angle_beta   90.00
_cell.angle_gamma   90.00
#
_symmetry.space_group_name_H-M   'P 1'
#
loop_
_entity.id
_entity.type
_entity.pdbx_description
1 polymer ?
#
loop_
_entity_poly.entity_id
_entity_poly.type
_entity_poly.pdbx_seq_one_letter_code
_entity_poly.pdbx_strand_id
1 'polypeptide(L)'
;MSDEEVIRRRLLIDGDGTGDDRRLNVFLKTIIKWANSIDESPTELQLLYDRLLAQLSQCEFAVKRSQRLAITNSKQLENYKELQCKLEELIKDVKETIEHSKNNLMQAKILKQNRMTYDLLAQNIKQQPARKETNKRLEELKIELGQLHENSKSLENKLDMRRKQFHVLVSSAHQLKEMLEESAAEDSANNSLDDITNSPGPEPMSE
;
A
#
# COMPACT_ATOMS: atom_id res chain seq x y z
N MET A 1 -33.88 53.94 9.78
CA MET A 1 -34.41 52.91 10.70
C MET A 1 -34.65 51.69 9.85
N SER A 2 -34.01 50.57 10.19
CA SER A 2 -34.18 49.33 9.42
C SER A 2 -35.59 48.77 9.68
N ASP A 3 -36.22 48.16 8.68
CA ASP A 3 -37.58 47.59 8.80
C ASP A 3 -37.70 46.61 9.98
N GLU A 4 -36.64 45.87 10.26
CA GLU A 4 -36.45 45.03 11.45
C GLU A 4 -36.68 45.78 12.77
N GLU A 5 -36.16 47.00 12.91
CA GLU A 5 -36.30 47.81 14.11
C GLU A 5 -37.72 48.35 14.27
N VAL A 6 -38.39 48.66 13.15
CA VAL A 6 -39.78 49.11 13.12
C VAL A 6 -40.71 47.96 13.51
N ILE A 7 -40.48 46.76 12.97
CA ILE A 7 -41.22 45.54 13.30
C ILE A 7 -41.00 45.18 14.77
N ARG A 8 -39.77 45.21 15.27
CA ARG A 8 -39.44 44.91 16.67
C ARG A 8 -40.07 45.92 17.63
N ARG A 9 -40.06 47.22 17.33
CA ARG A 9 -40.76 48.24 18.13
C ARG A 9 -42.28 48.05 18.11
N ARG A 10 -42.86 47.69 16.97
CA ARG A 10 -44.30 47.46 16.86
C ARG A 10 -44.76 46.23 17.64
N LEU A 11 -44.00 45.13 17.59
CA LEU A 11 -44.21 43.94 18.43
C LEU A 11 -44.05 44.22 19.92
N LEU A 12 -43.13 45.12 20.31
CA LEU A 12 -42.96 45.51 21.71
C LEU A 12 -44.10 46.39 22.24
N ILE A 13 -44.69 47.23 21.40
CA ILE A 13 -45.81 48.13 21.76
C ILE A 13 -47.16 47.42 21.71
N ASP A 14 -47.42 46.62 20.68
CA ASP A 14 -48.70 45.91 20.48
C ASP A 14 -48.72 44.49 21.07
N GLY A 15 -47.61 44.00 21.64
CA GLY A 15 -47.44 42.59 21.97
C GLY A 15 -47.51 41.72 20.69
N ASP A 16 -48.20 40.59 20.75
CA ASP A 16 -48.43 39.66 19.62
C ASP A 16 -49.38 40.23 18.53
N GLY A 17 -49.48 41.56 18.40
CA GLY A 17 -50.43 42.23 17.52
C GLY A 17 -51.89 42.14 17.97
N THR A 18 -52.13 41.79 19.24
CA THR A 18 -53.47 41.45 19.77
C THR A 18 -54.30 42.66 20.18
N GLY A 19 -53.71 43.85 20.18
CA GLY A 19 -54.38 45.09 20.55
C GLY A 19 -54.80 45.08 22.02
N ASP A 20 -53.99 44.50 22.90
CA ASP A 20 -54.30 44.40 24.33
C ASP A 20 -54.33 45.78 25.00
N ASP A 21 -53.46 46.71 24.60
CA ASP A 21 -53.54 48.13 25.00
C ASP A 21 -54.85 48.78 24.52
N ARG A 22 -55.29 48.48 23.29
CA ARG A 22 -56.60 48.94 22.79
C ARG A 22 -57.75 48.36 23.62
N ARG A 23 -57.67 47.10 24.04
CA ARG A 23 -58.69 46.45 24.88
C ARG A 23 -58.76 47.10 26.26
N LEU A 24 -57.60 47.36 26.89
CA LEU A 24 -57.53 48.07 28.18
C LEU A 24 -58.08 49.49 28.08
N ASN A 25 -57.74 50.21 27.01
CA ASN A 25 -58.28 51.54 26.75
C ASN A 25 -59.80 51.53 26.54
N VAL A 26 -60.35 50.52 25.86
CA VAL A 26 -61.80 50.35 25.71
C VAL A 26 -62.46 50.00 27.06
N PHE A 27 -61.85 49.12 27.85
CA PHE A 27 -62.33 48.76 29.18
C PHE A 27 -62.38 49.98 30.11
N LEU A 28 -61.31 50.79 30.12
CA LEU A 28 -61.23 52.04 30.88
C LEU A 28 -62.35 53.01 30.48
N LYS A 29 -62.60 53.19 29.17
CA LYS A 29 -63.70 54.03 28.67
C LYS A 29 -65.07 53.50 29.11
N THR A 30 -65.28 52.18 29.11
CA THR A 30 -66.52 51.57 29.59
C THR A 30 -66.73 51.81 31.10
N ILE A 31 -65.67 51.70 31.91
CA ILE A 31 -65.71 51.98 33.35
C ILE A 31 -66.07 53.46 33.59
N ILE A 32 -65.41 54.38 32.90
CA ILE A 32 -65.69 55.82 33.02
C ILE A 32 -67.14 56.13 32.61
N LYS A 33 -67.66 55.47 31.56
CA LYS A 33 -69.06 55.64 31.14
C LYS A 33 -70.02 55.14 32.22
N TRP A 34 -69.79 53.94 32.76
CA TRP A 34 -70.61 53.35 33.81
C TRP A 34 -70.56 54.13 35.13
N ALA A 35 -69.42 54.75 35.45
CA ALA A 35 -69.29 55.59 36.64
C ALA A 35 -70.06 56.92 36.54
N ASN A 36 -70.35 57.39 35.33
CA ASN A 36 -71.03 58.66 35.06
C ASN A 36 -72.50 58.49 34.61
N SER A 37 -73.02 57.26 34.53
CA SER A 37 -74.41 56.97 34.13
C SER A 37 -75.37 57.12 35.32
N ILE A 38 -75.53 58.36 35.81
CA ILE A 38 -76.35 58.71 36.98
C ILE A 38 -77.86 58.75 36.64
N ASP A 39 -78.23 58.98 35.37
CA ASP A 39 -79.61 59.14 34.89
C ASP A 39 -80.09 58.04 33.91
N GLU A 40 -79.33 56.95 33.72
CA GLU A 40 -79.70 55.86 32.81
C GLU A 40 -80.73 54.89 33.44
N SER A 41 -81.53 54.20 32.61
CA SER A 41 -82.54 53.27 33.12
C SER A 41 -81.87 52.08 33.85
N PRO A 42 -82.52 51.47 34.85
CA PRO A 42 -81.95 50.33 35.60
C PRO A 42 -81.51 49.17 34.68
N THR A 43 -82.21 48.97 33.57
CA THR A 43 -81.92 47.94 32.57
C THR A 43 -80.64 48.23 31.78
N GLU A 44 -80.39 49.49 31.44
CA GLU A 44 -79.19 49.92 30.71
C GLU A 44 -77.94 49.84 31.59
N LEU A 45 -78.07 50.22 32.85
CA LEU A 45 -76.99 50.11 33.84
C LEU A 45 -76.55 48.65 34.02
N GLN A 46 -77.51 47.71 34.03
CA GLN A 46 -77.21 46.28 34.16
C GLN A 46 -76.53 45.72 32.91
N LEU A 47 -76.95 46.12 31.70
CA LEU A 47 -76.28 45.75 30.45
C LEU A 47 -74.83 46.30 30.38
N LEU A 48 -74.60 47.52 30.87
CA LEU A 48 -73.26 48.08 30.95
C LEU A 48 -72.37 47.34 31.95
N TYR A 49 -72.92 46.93 33.09
CA TYR A 49 -72.22 46.13 34.08
C TYR A 49 -71.83 44.75 33.56
N ASP A 50 -72.75 44.05 32.89
CA ASP A 50 -72.46 42.75 32.26
C ASP A 50 -71.38 42.87 31.17
N ARG A 51 -71.41 43.97 30.40
CA ARG A 51 -70.37 44.30 29.41
C ARG A 51 -69.02 44.55 30.07
N LEU A 52 -68.99 45.22 31.23
CA LEU A 52 -67.77 45.46 32.01
C LEU A 52 -67.18 44.13 32.49
N LEU A 53 -67.99 43.24 33.06
CA LEU A 53 -67.54 41.90 33.48
C LEU A 53 -67.01 41.08 32.30
N ALA A 54 -67.68 41.13 31.15
CA ALA A 54 -67.22 40.46 29.94
C ALA A 54 -65.86 41.00 29.47
N GLN A 55 -65.65 42.32 29.51
CA GLN A 55 -64.36 42.93 29.14
C GLN A 55 -63.25 42.61 30.14
N LEU A 56 -63.56 42.57 31.44
CA LEU A 56 -62.61 42.19 32.49
C LEU A 56 -62.15 40.73 32.31
N SER A 57 -63.09 39.81 32.10
CA SER A 57 -62.76 38.39 31.88
C SER A 57 -61.87 38.17 30.65
N GLN A 58 -62.06 38.95 29.58
CA GLN A 58 -61.19 38.92 28.40
C GLN A 58 -59.78 39.43 28.70
N CYS A 59 -59.65 40.49 29.52
CA CYS A 59 -58.34 41.00 29.94
C CYS A 59 -57.60 39.97 30.82
N GLU A 60 -58.29 39.36 31.78
CA GLU A 60 -57.72 38.29 32.61
C GLU A 60 -57.26 37.09 31.77
N PHE A 61 -58.06 36.68 30.80
CA PHE A 61 -57.69 35.60 29.88
C PHE A 61 -56.45 35.95 29.07
N ALA A 62 -56.36 37.17 28.53
CA ALA A 62 -55.21 37.62 27.76
C ALA A 62 -53.91 37.58 28.59
N VAL A 63 -53.96 38.04 29.85
CA VAL A 63 -52.82 37.98 30.77
C VAL A 63 -52.40 36.54 31.07
N LYS A 64 -53.36 35.68 31.43
CA LYS A 64 -53.09 34.25 31.69
C LYS A 64 -52.49 33.55 30.47
N ARG A 65 -53.00 33.84 29.27
CA ARG A 65 -52.46 33.32 28.01
C ARG A 65 -51.02 33.76 27.78
N SER A 66 -50.72 35.05 27.95
CA SER A 66 -49.37 35.59 27.79
C SER A 66 -48.37 34.94 28.75
N GLN A 67 -48.74 34.77 30.02
CA GLN A 67 -47.91 34.08 31.01
C GLN A 67 -47.63 32.61 30.62
N ARG A 68 -48.65 31.88 30.16
CA ARG A 68 -48.49 30.48 29.71
C ARG A 68 -47.62 30.39 28.46
N LEU A 69 -47.76 31.33 27.53
CA LEU A 69 -46.92 31.41 26.35
C LEU A 69 -45.46 31.67 26.71
N ALA A 70 -45.19 32.58 27.64
CA ALA A 70 -43.84 32.86 28.12
C ALA A 70 -43.16 31.63 28.74
N ILE A 71 -43.89 30.88 29.58
CA ILE A 71 -43.39 29.62 30.17
C ILE A 71 -43.12 28.58 29.07
N THR A 72 -44.05 28.43 28.13
CA THR A 72 -43.93 27.46 27.04
C THR A 72 -42.74 27.79 26.13
N ASN A 73 -42.56 29.07 25.78
CA ASN A 73 -41.44 29.54 24.97
C ASN A 73 -40.09 29.31 25.68
N SER A 74 -40.03 29.56 26.99
CA SER A 74 -38.83 29.28 27.78
C SER A 74 -38.46 27.79 27.74
N LYS A 75 -39.46 26.90 27.92
CA LYS A 75 -39.26 25.46 27.81
C LYS A 75 -38.86 25.01 26.40
N GLN A 76 -39.46 25.59 25.37
CA GLN A 76 -39.09 25.30 23.97
C GLN A 76 -37.64 25.72 23.69
N LEU A 77 -37.21 26.86 24.21
CA LEU A 77 -35.85 27.34 24.08
C LEU A 77 -34.84 26.41 24.77
N GLU A 78 -35.17 25.85 25.94
CA GLU A 78 -34.36 24.81 26.59
C GLU A 78 -34.28 23.55 25.73
N ASN A 79 -35.41 23.05 25.22
CA ASN A 79 -35.43 21.88 24.34
C ASN A 79 -34.59 22.09 23.07
N TYR A 80 -34.62 23.29 22.48
CA TYR A 80 -33.79 23.61 21.31
C TYR A 80 -32.29 23.62 21.64
N LYS A 81 -31.90 24.09 22.83
CA LYS A 81 -30.51 24.01 23.30
C LYS A 81 -30.06 22.57 23.48
N GLU A 82 -30.89 21.73 24.11
CA GLU A 82 -30.58 20.30 24.25
C GLU A 82 -30.44 19.60 22.90
N LEU A 83 -31.34 19.91 21.95
CA LEU A 83 -31.27 19.38 20.60
C LEU A 83 -29.99 19.83 19.88
N GLN A 84 -29.61 21.09 20.06
CA GLN A 84 -28.36 21.62 19.51
C GLN A 84 -27.14 20.85 20.05
N CYS A 85 -27.05 20.63 21.37
CA CYS A 85 -25.96 19.86 21.96
C CYS A 85 -25.89 18.43 21.39
N LYS A 86 -27.04 17.76 21.26
CA LYS A 86 -27.10 16.41 20.65
C LYS A 86 -26.63 16.40 19.20
N LEU A 87 -27.01 17.41 18.42
CA LEU A 87 -26.55 17.54 17.03
C LEU A 87 -25.04 17.80 16.97
N GLU A 88 -24.49 18.62 17.86
CA GLU A 88 -23.04 18.87 17.94
C GLU A 88 -22.26 17.60 18.29
N GLU A 89 -22.75 16.78 19.23
CA GLU A 89 -22.19 15.47 19.56
C GLU A 89 -22.20 14.53 18.35
N LEU A 90 -23.35 14.39 17.68
CA LEU A 90 -23.47 13.55 16.48
C LEU A 90 -22.53 14.02 15.36
N ILE A 91 -22.38 15.33 15.16
CA ILE A 91 -21.45 15.88 14.17
C ILE A 91 -20.00 15.50 14.53
N LYS A 92 -19.65 15.54 15.81
CA LYS A 92 -18.32 15.14 16.29
C LYS A 92 -18.07 13.66 16.03
N ASP A 93 -19.00 12.79 16.39
CA ASP A 93 -18.89 11.34 16.19
C ASP A 93 -18.75 10.98 14.71
N VAL A 94 -19.53 11.63 13.84
CA VAL A 94 -19.45 11.44 12.39
C VAL A 94 -18.08 11.90 11.85
N LYS A 95 -17.54 13.02 12.34
CA LYS A 95 -16.20 13.47 11.95
C LYS A 95 -15.12 12.48 12.35
N GLU A 96 -15.17 11.95 13.57
CA GLU A 96 -14.25 10.91 14.05
C GLU A 96 -14.35 9.63 13.20
N THR A 97 -15.57 9.22 12.85
CA THR A 97 -15.82 8.06 11.98
C THR A 97 -15.25 8.27 10.57
N ILE A 98 -15.38 9.47 10.00
CA ILE A 98 -14.79 9.83 8.70
C ILE A 98 -13.26 9.75 8.76
N GLU A 99 -12.65 10.28 9.83
CA GLU A 99 -11.20 10.22 10.02
C GLU A 99 -10.70 8.78 10.12
N HIS A 100 -11.39 7.95 10.90
CA HIS A 100 -11.09 6.52 11.00
C HIS A 100 -11.21 5.81 9.65
N SER A 101 -12.29 6.05 8.90
CA SER A 101 -12.51 5.49 7.57
C SER A 101 -11.42 5.91 6.57
N LYS A 102 -10.96 7.17 6.63
CA LYS A 102 -9.86 7.68 5.81
C LYS A 102 -8.54 6.97 6.10
N ASN A 103 -8.25 6.72 7.37
CA ASN A 103 -7.05 5.99 7.77
C ASN A 103 -7.10 4.53 7.29
N ASN A 104 -8.25 3.87 7.45
CA ASN A 104 -8.45 2.50 6.96
C ASN A 104 -8.29 2.43 5.43
N LEU A 105 -8.81 3.43 4.70
CA LEU A 105 -8.65 3.51 3.25
C LEU A 105 -7.17 3.68 2.85
N MET A 106 -6.40 4.49 3.58
CA MET A 106 -4.96 4.65 3.33
C MET A 106 -4.22 3.33 3.55
N GLN A 107 -4.49 2.63 4.65
CA GLN A 107 -3.89 1.32 4.93
C GLN A 107 -4.26 0.28 3.87
N ALA A 108 -5.52 0.24 3.44
CA ALA A 108 -5.98 -0.65 2.39
C ALA A 108 -5.29 -0.37 1.04
N LYS A 109 -5.04 0.91 0.71
CA LYS A 109 -4.27 1.28 -0.49
C LYS A 109 -2.83 0.77 -0.43
N ILE A 110 -2.15 0.94 0.71
CA ILE A 110 -0.78 0.44 0.91
C ILE A 110 -0.76 -1.08 0.78
N LEU A 111 -1.70 -1.79 1.41
CA LEU A 111 -1.77 -3.25 1.32
C LEU A 111 -2.01 -3.72 -0.12
N LYS A 112 -2.88 -3.03 -0.87
CA LYS A 112 -3.11 -3.30 -2.29
C LYS A 112 -1.84 -3.08 -3.11
N GLN A 113 -1.12 -1.99 -2.89
CA GLN A 113 0.13 -1.72 -3.58
C GLN A 113 1.19 -2.78 -3.27
N ASN A 114 1.36 -3.14 -2.00
CA ASN A 114 2.28 -4.20 -1.58
C ASN A 114 1.92 -5.53 -2.24
N ARG A 115 0.64 -5.88 -2.28
CA ARG A 115 0.16 -7.09 -2.97
C ARG A 115 0.51 -7.07 -4.46
N MET A 116 0.28 -5.96 -5.15
CA MET A 116 0.67 -5.81 -6.56
C MET A 116 2.18 -5.96 -6.77
N THR A 117 3.01 -5.40 -5.88
CA THR A 117 4.46 -5.56 -5.97
C THR A 117 4.91 -7.00 -5.74
N TYR A 118 4.26 -7.72 -4.82
CA TYR A 118 4.53 -9.14 -4.60
C TYR A 118 4.08 -10.00 -5.78
N ASP A 119 2.93 -9.72 -6.37
CA ASP A 119 2.43 -10.43 -7.55
C ASP A 119 3.37 -10.23 -8.76
N LEU A 120 3.85 -8.99 -8.97
CA LEU A 120 4.83 -8.67 -10.02
C LEU A 120 6.17 -9.41 -9.79
N LEU A 121 6.68 -9.37 -8.55
CA LEU A 121 7.91 -10.06 -8.20
C LEU A 121 7.77 -11.58 -8.37
N ALA A 122 6.64 -12.15 -7.95
CA ALA A 122 6.34 -13.56 -8.13
C ALA A 122 6.25 -13.95 -9.61
N GLN A 123 5.70 -13.08 -10.46
CA GLN A 123 5.69 -13.30 -11.91
C GLN A 123 7.11 -13.33 -12.49
N ASN A 124 7.97 -12.39 -12.09
CA ASN A 124 9.39 -12.38 -12.49
C ASN A 124 10.14 -13.63 -12.00
N ILE A 125 9.89 -14.08 -10.76
CA ILE A 125 10.48 -15.30 -10.22
C ILE A 125 10.01 -16.54 -10.99
N LYS A 126 8.74 -16.61 -11.40
CA LYS A 126 8.19 -17.72 -12.20
C LYS A 126 8.83 -17.85 -13.59
N GLN A 127 9.37 -16.77 -14.16
CA GLN A 127 10.12 -16.84 -15.42
C GLN A 127 11.46 -17.55 -15.26
N GLN A 128 12.00 -17.58 -14.05
CA GLN A 128 13.26 -18.27 -13.75
C GLN A 128 13.01 -19.76 -13.48
N PRO A 129 13.94 -20.65 -13.86
CA PRO A 129 13.80 -22.08 -13.64
C PRO A 129 13.75 -22.43 -12.14
N ALA A 130 13.12 -23.56 -11.83
CA ALA A 130 12.96 -23.99 -10.45
C ALA A 130 14.33 -24.22 -9.77
N ARG A 131 14.46 -23.74 -8.53
CA ARG A 131 15.70 -23.86 -7.76
C ARG A 131 16.15 -25.31 -7.55
N LYS A 132 15.20 -26.24 -7.40
CA LYS A 132 15.51 -27.67 -7.23
C LYS A 132 16.09 -28.28 -8.50
N GLU A 133 15.53 -27.95 -9.66
CA GLU A 133 15.98 -28.47 -10.96
C GLU A 133 17.35 -27.89 -11.33
N THR A 134 17.54 -26.59 -11.14
CA THR A 134 18.85 -25.94 -11.35
C THR A 134 19.92 -26.54 -10.45
N ASN A 135 19.65 -26.73 -9.15
CA ASN A 135 20.60 -27.38 -8.25
C ASN A 135 20.93 -28.82 -8.67
N LYS A 136 19.94 -29.60 -9.12
CA LYS A 136 20.16 -30.97 -9.60
C LYS A 136 21.09 -30.97 -10.82
N ARG A 137 20.81 -30.11 -11.80
CA ARG A 137 21.63 -29.97 -13.00
C ARG A 137 23.05 -29.49 -12.68
N LEU A 138 23.20 -28.63 -11.68
CA LEU A 138 24.50 -28.15 -11.19
C LEU A 138 25.31 -29.30 -10.57
N GLU A 139 24.66 -30.19 -9.82
CA GLU A 139 25.30 -31.35 -9.23
C GLU A 139 25.70 -32.40 -10.28
N GLU A 140 24.83 -32.66 -11.26
CA GLU A 140 25.15 -33.51 -12.42
C GLU A 140 26.37 -32.98 -13.19
N LEU A 141 26.38 -31.68 -13.51
CA LEU A 141 27.50 -31.01 -14.20
C LEU A 141 28.82 -31.07 -13.40
N LYS A 142 28.76 -30.97 -12.06
CA LYS A 142 29.96 -31.13 -11.22
C LYS A 142 30.53 -32.54 -11.30
N ILE A 143 29.67 -33.56 -11.30
CA ILE A 143 30.09 -34.95 -11.41
C ILE A 143 30.75 -35.18 -12.79
N GLU A 144 30.12 -34.69 -13.86
CA GLU A 144 30.68 -34.78 -15.23
C GLU A 144 32.03 -34.07 -15.34
N LEU A 145 32.17 -32.87 -14.77
CA LEU A 145 33.45 -32.14 -14.73
C LEU A 145 34.52 -32.91 -13.95
N GLY A 146 34.14 -33.53 -12.82
CA GLY A 146 35.04 -34.38 -12.04
C GLY A 146 35.55 -35.57 -12.86
N GLN A 147 34.64 -36.27 -13.55
CA GLN A 147 34.98 -37.42 -14.41
C GLN A 147 35.85 -37.00 -15.60
N LEU A 148 35.53 -35.89 -16.27
CA LEU A 148 36.35 -35.34 -17.36
C LEU A 148 37.74 -34.97 -16.88
N HIS A 149 37.86 -34.38 -15.69
CA HIS A 149 39.15 -34.05 -15.10
C HIS A 149 39.99 -35.29 -14.78
N GLU A 150 39.39 -36.33 -14.19
CA GLU A 150 40.05 -37.62 -13.96
C GLU A 150 40.47 -38.29 -15.26
N ASN A 151 39.60 -38.29 -16.27
CA ASN A 151 39.89 -38.84 -17.59
C ASN A 151 41.05 -38.10 -18.27
N SER A 152 41.04 -36.77 -18.24
CA SER A 152 42.13 -35.93 -18.78
C SER A 152 43.45 -36.26 -18.08
N LYS A 153 43.45 -36.31 -16.75
CA LYS A 153 44.63 -36.67 -15.94
C LYS A 153 45.12 -38.08 -16.27
N SER A 154 44.21 -39.03 -16.48
CA SER A 154 44.57 -40.39 -16.87
C SER A 154 45.20 -40.46 -18.27
N LEU A 155 44.70 -39.66 -19.22
CA LEU A 155 45.24 -39.56 -20.57
C LEU A 155 46.64 -38.94 -20.56
N GLU A 156 46.81 -37.86 -19.79
CA GLU A 156 48.09 -37.18 -19.61
C GLU A 156 49.14 -38.14 -19.03
N ASN A 157 48.79 -38.89 -17.98
CA ASN A 157 49.65 -39.94 -17.43
C ASN A 157 50.01 -41.02 -18.46
N LYS A 158 49.06 -41.47 -19.30
CA LYS A 158 49.32 -42.44 -20.36
C LYS A 158 50.25 -41.88 -21.44
N LEU A 159 50.08 -40.60 -21.79
CA LEU A 159 50.91 -39.91 -22.77
C LEU A 159 52.35 -39.76 -22.25
N ASP A 160 52.51 -39.36 -21.00
CA ASP A 160 53.81 -39.30 -20.33
C ASP A 160 54.49 -40.67 -20.23
N MET A 161 53.73 -41.72 -19.92
CA MET A 161 54.26 -43.09 -19.93
C MET A 161 54.74 -43.51 -21.32
N ARG A 162 53.97 -43.20 -22.37
CA ARG A 162 54.39 -43.45 -23.77
C ARG A 162 55.61 -42.62 -24.16
N ARG A 163 55.71 -41.34 -23.74
CA ARG A 163 56.91 -40.51 -23.95
C ARG A 163 58.14 -41.16 -23.32
N LYS A 164 58.02 -41.64 -22.08
CA LYS A 164 59.11 -42.36 -21.38
C LYS A 164 59.49 -43.65 -22.11
N GLN A 165 58.51 -44.47 -22.53
CA GLN A 165 58.76 -45.69 -23.32
C GLN A 165 59.45 -45.38 -24.65
N PHE A 166 59.01 -44.35 -25.37
CA PHE A 166 59.63 -43.92 -26.62
C PHE A 166 61.07 -43.45 -26.39
N HIS A 167 61.33 -42.75 -25.29
CA HIS A 167 62.68 -42.31 -24.93
C HIS A 167 63.63 -43.49 -24.65
N VAL A 168 63.14 -44.54 -23.97
CA VAL A 168 63.88 -45.79 -23.77
C VAL A 168 64.18 -46.46 -25.12
N LEU A 169 63.18 -46.58 -25.99
CA LEU A 169 63.34 -47.24 -27.30
C LEU A 169 64.32 -46.48 -28.20
N VAL A 170 64.27 -45.15 -28.19
CA VAL A 170 65.25 -44.29 -28.88
C VAL A 170 66.65 -44.49 -28.28
N SER A 171 66.79 -44.55 -26.96
CA SER A 171 68.08 -44.79 -26.31
C SER A 171 68.64 -46.18 -26.66
N SER A 172 67.81 -47.23 -26.65
CA SER A 172 68.22 -48.58 -27.04
C SER A 172 68.57 -48.66 -28.52
N ALA A 173 67.85 -47.95 -29.40
CA ALA A 173 68.19 -47.86 -30.81
C ALA A 173 69.55 -47.16 -31.03
N HIS A 174 69.85 -46.11 -30.28
CA HIS A 174 71.17 -45.47 -30.29
C HIS A 174 72.26 -46.42 -29.79
N GLN A 175 72.03 -47.15 -28.69
CA GLN A 175 72.96 -48.15 -28.18
C GLN A 175 73.21 -49.29 -29.17
N LEU A 176 72.17 -49.82 -29.82
CA LEU A 176 72.34 -50.85 -30.85
C LEU A 176 73.08 -50.31 -32.07
N LYS A 177 72.85 -49.05 -32.45
CA LYS A 177 73.62 -48.38 -33.50
C LYS A 177 75.09 -48.25 -33.12
N GLU A 178 75.37 -47.85 -31.88
CA GLU A 178 76.73 -47.74 -31.34
C GLU A 178 77.42 -49.11 -31.31
N MET A 179 76.73 -50.17 -30.86
CA MET A 179 77.23 -51.55 -30.93
C MET A 179 77.46 -52.05 -32.37
N LEU A 180 76.60 -51.68 -33.32
CA LEU A 180 76.78 -52.01 -34.74
C LEU A 180 77.98 -51.28 -35.35
N GLU A 181 78.19 -50.01 -34.98
CA GLU A 181 79.35 -49.22 -35.38
C GLU A 181 80.64 -49.80 -34.76
N GLU A 182 80.60 -50.28 -33.51
CA GLU A 182 81.70 -51.00 -32.85
C GLU A 182 81.96 -52.37 -33.51
N SER A 183 80.94 -53.17 -33.84
CA SER A 183 81.12 -54.46 -34.52
C SER A 183 81.61 -54.31 -35.97
N ALA A 184 81.19 -53.25 -36.67
CA ALA A 184 81.70 -52.94 -38.01
C ALA A 184 83.18 -52.50 -37.96
N ALA A 185 83.61 -51.88 -36.86
CA ALA A 185 85.02 -51.59 -36.62
C ALA A 185 85.84 -52.87 -36.31
N GLU A 186 85.24 -53.88 -35.65
CA GLU A 186 85.89 -55.17 -35.37
C GLU A 186 85.92 -56.13 -36.60
N ASP A 187 84.86 -56.19 -37.42
CA ASP A 187 84.84 -57.00 -38.65
C ASP A 187 85.75 -56.43 -39.76
N SER A 188 86.02 -55.11 -39.74
CA SER A 188 87.05 -54.51 -40.59
C SER A 188 88.49 -54.85 -40.16
N ALA A 189 88.70 -55.36 -38.95
CA ALA A 189 90.03 -55.73 -38.45
C ALA A 189 90.39 -57.19 -38.75
N ASN A 190 89.42 -58.10 -38.91
CA ASN A 190 89.66 -59.55 -39.08
C ASN A 190 89.71 -60.06 -40.53
N ASN A 191 89.45 -59.24 -41.55
CA ASN A 191 89.55 -59.62 -42.97
C ASN A 191 90.76 -58.99 -43.71
N SER A 192 91.77 -58.50 -42.99
CA SER A 192 92.94 -57.82 -43.59
C SER A 192 94.28 -58.55 -43.41
N LEU A 193 94.27 -59.83 -43.01
CA LEU A 193 95.50 -60.57 -42.68
C LEU A 193 95.44 -62.02 -43.19
N ASP A 194 95.35 -62.21 -44.50
CA ASP A 194 95.84 -63.40 -45.20
C ASP A 194 95.82 -63.17 -46.72
N ASP A 195 96.79 -62.40 -47.24
CA ASP A 195 97.42 -62.73 -48.52
C ASP A 195 98.75 -61.96 -48.68
N ILE A 196 99.79 -62.67 -49.12
CA ILE A 196 101.11 -62.26 -49.64
C ILE A 196 102.20 -63.17 -49.04
N THR A 197 102.40 -64.32 -49.69
CA THR A 197 103.68 -64.83 -50.24
C THR A 197 103.30 -66.09 -51.03
N ASN A 198 103.50 -66.22 -52.34
CA ASN A 198 104.80 -66.30 -52.98
C ASN A 198 104.63 -66.27 -54.53
N SER A 199 105.64 -65.67 -55.17
CA SER A 199 105.74 -65.24 -56.57
C SER A 199 106.16 -66.38 -57.54
N PRO A 200 106.61 -66.11 -58.79
CA PRO A 200 105.85 -65.91 -60.02
C PRO A 200 106.18 -66.98 -61.11
N GLY A 201 105.42 -67.02 -62.20
CA GLY A 201 105.85 -67.77 -63.40
C GLY A 201 105.03 -67.40 -64.64
N PRO A 202 105.65 -67.20 -65.80
CA PRO A 202 105.18 -66.28 -66.84
C PRO A 202 104.25 -66.93 -67.88
N GLU A 203 103.45 -66.10 -68.54
CA GLU A 203 102.68 -66.46 -69.74
C GLU A 203 103.60 -66.86 -70.90
N PRO A 204 103.12 -67.80 -71.74
CA PRO A 204 103.34 -67.66 -73.16
C PRO A 204 102.03 -67.71 -73.96
N MET A 205 102.14 -67.10 -75.14
CA MET A 205 101.14 -66.91 -76.17
C MET A 205 100.45 -68.18 -76.66
N SER A 206 99.26 -67.97 -77.20
CA SER A 206 98.55 -68.84 -78.14
C SER A 206 99.40 -69.26 -79.34
N GLU A 207 99.75 -70.55 -79.40
CA GLU A 207 99.48 -71.56 -80.46
C GLU A 207 100.18 -72.88 -80.11
#